data_AF-A0A1Y0L2I9-F1
#
_entry.id   AF-A0A1Y0L2I9-F1
#
_cell.length_a   1.000
_cell.length_b   1.000
_cell.length_c   1.000
_cell.angle_alpha   90.00
_cell.angle_beta   90.00
_cell.angle_gamma   90.00
#
_symmetry.space_group_name_H-M   'P 1'
#
loop_
_entity.id
_entity.type
_entity.pdbx_description
1 polymer ?
#
loop_
_entity_poly.entity_id
_entity_poly.type
_entity_poly.pdbx_seq_one_letter_code
_entity_poly.pdbx_strand_id
1 'polypeptide(L)'
;MKKLLEILAATSLVATTGVTSVVACNNSGQYNNPKGAFKLATSSFEMDAKNPREVGIENFNILDKSSYPTIQENVDDYKNFLAVNLDETAGVLVFTLIQDDFLGDLQVKLASQNGFTATINIKVVEAVVETEFTLASTNLTLQTNAIVKLRITNFNYLATENWPSTITFNKENLATASIDTATKEIIIRTNKDASTDLTMNVVSKNSNHSVLVQLKINQRTIDLENDNFVTNILAGNMNNQLIDPTIAIGKPQTVVSDESVLDSFNLMNNLNLSPQDVTIKQNGGTNGIGKIVTLAAQSNAKNIKGTMSLVLNQDVDVNDLFINKNIGDVKLTKGTFERLQEVMADPDGRTALASMIFENIGARNKIFEYLKTNVLTDPSAAFKILGGNMQISSYTINEFPSFCILTSTKPLVFNLRFSLEDRLSFRDAVKDITVTHKITKADYEAALTNRQAAQTAVKIIYQNLNEDFKKTVSLEHFTEYARFIDNEDFPGLSIIPGSNILYGHDAIAWFLMIKGSIEDFEDENFENSKYNFDGELGVYDLSKFIE
;
A
#
# COMPACT_ATOMS: atom_id res chain seq x y z
N MET A 1 -64.04 22.68 7.82
CA MET A 1 -62.75 22.77 7.11
C MET A 1 -62.84 23.36 5.69
N LYS A 2 -63.99 23.95 5.31
CA LYS A 2 -64.21 24.77 4.11
C LYS A 2 -63.69 26.23 4.22
N LYS A 3 -62.77 26.53 5.14
CA LYS A 3 -62.27 27.90 5.38
C LYS A 3 -60.75 28.05 5.37
N LEU A 4 -59.99 26.98 5.09
CA LEU A 4 -58.55 27.04 4.89
C LEU A 4 -58.14 26.94 3.39
N LEU A 5 -59.10 26.56 2.53
CA LEU A 5 -58.92 26.36 1.09
C LEU A 5 -59.17 27.62 0.23
N GLU A 6 -59.61 28.73 0.84
CA GLU A 6 -59.91 29.99 0.11
C GLU A 6 -58.89 31.12 0.37
N ILE A 7 -57.91 30.94 1.26
CA ILE A 7 -56.97 32.03 1.64
C ILE A 7 -55.57 31.87 1.01
N LEU A 8 -55.27 30.76 0.33
CA LEU A 8 -54.03 30.61 -0.48
C LEU A 8 -54.25 30.72 -2.00
N ALA A 9 -55.45 31.15 -2.40
CA ALA A 9 -55.79 31.55 -3.76
C ALA A 9 -56.00 33.08 -3.84
N ALA A 10 -55.01 33.88 -3.44
CA ALA A 10 -54.96 35.30 -3.76
C ALA A 10 -53.54 35.84 -3.55
N THR A 11 -52.69 35.66 -4.56
CA THR A 11 -51.84 36.70 -5.21
C THR A 11 -50.68 36.02 -5.91
N SER A 12 -50.80 35.97 -7.23
CA SER A 12 -49.81 35.55 -8.21
C SER A 12 -48.70 36.58 -8.40
N LEU A 13 -47.65 36.13 -9.13
CA LEU A 13 -46.47 36.85 -9.65
C LEU A 13 -45.33 36.99 -8.61
N VAL A 14 -44.11 36.47 -8.83
CA VAL A 14 -43.22 36.74 -9.98
C VAL A 14 -42.24 35.57 -10.26
N ALA A 15 -42.08 35.28 -11.57
CA ALA A 15 -40.93 34.74 -12.33
C ALA A 15 -40.27 33.35 -12.04
N THR A 16 -40.56 32.44 -12.97
CA THR A 16 -39.69 31.53 -13.77
C THR A 16 -38.79 30.45 -13.14
N THR A 17 -39.15 29.23 -13.54
CA THR A 17 -38.37 27.99 -13.75
C THR A 17 -37.77 27.30 -12.52
N GLY A 18 -38.45 26.25 -12.06
CA GLY A 18 -37.90 25.30 -11.11
C GLY A 18 -38.84 24.10 -10.88
N VAL A 19 -38.41 22.95 -11.38
CA VAL A 19 -38.39 21.64 -10.69
C VAL A 19 -39.62 21.26 -9.86
N THR A 20 -40.38 20.28 -10.32
CA THR A 20 -41.15 19.41 -9.41
C THR A 20 -40.43 18.08 -9.25
N SER A 21 -39.87 17.89 -8.06
CA SER A 21 -39.34 16.62 -7.56
C SER A 21 -40.47 15.67 -7.14
N VAL A 22 -40.33 14.42 -7.58
CA VAL A 22 -40.39 13.17 -6.79
C VAL A 22 -41.49 13.02 -5.74
N VAL A 23 -42.32 11.99 -5.94
CA VAL A 23 -42.61 11.02 -4.87
C VAL A 23 -42.30 9.63 -5.39
N ALA A 24 -41.38 8.97 -4.69
CA ALA A 24 -41.01 7.58 -4.88
C ALA A 24 -42.08 6.65 -4.30
N CYS A 25 -42.28 5.50 -4.95
CA CYS A 25 -42.74 4.27 -4.32
C CYS A 25 -42.13 3.07 -5.08
N ASN A 26 -41.59 2.14 -4.31
CA ASN A 26 -41.04 0.81 -4.64
C ASN A 26 -39.63 0.66 -5.24
N ASN A 27 -38.73 0.27 -4.33
CA ASN A 27 -37.55 -0.56 -4.57
C ASN A 27 -37.91 -1.84 -5.35
N SER A 28 -36.95 -2.32 -6.17
CA SER A 28 -36.93 -3.56 -6.98
C SER A 28 -37.46 -3.52 -8.43
N GLY A 29 -37.39 -2.36 -9.10
CA GLY A 29 -37.39 -2.32 -10.56
C GLY A 29 -35.98 -2.53 -11.10
N GLN A 30 -35.65 -3.73 -11.56
CA GLN A 30 -34.53 -3.95 -12.49
C GLN A 30 -34.77 -3.07 -13.73
N TYR A 31 -34.26 -1.84 -13.74
CA TYR A 31 -33.95 -1.20 -15.01
C TYR A 31 -32.77 -1.97 -15.58
N ASN A 32 -33.08 -2.94 -16.44
CA ASN A 32 -32.07 -3.59 -17.26
C ASN A 32 -31.44 -2.46 -18.09
N ASN A 33 -30.22 -2.06 -17.72
CA ASN A 33 -29.43 -1.17 -18.55
C ASN A 33 -29.45 -1.73 -19.99
N PRO A 34 -29.50 -0.87 -21.02
CA PRO A 34 -29.56 -1.33 -22.39
C PRO A 34 -28.39 -2.27 -22.72
N LYS A 35 -28.70 -3.37 -23.42
CA LYS A 35 -27.72 -4.21 -24.12
C LYS A 35 -27.22 -3.45 -25.36
N GLY A 36 -26.34 -2.49 -25.14
CA GLY A 36 -25.78 -1.60 -26.16
C GLY A 36 -24.33 -1.91 -26.47
N ALA A 37 -23.83 -1.46 -27.62
CA ALA A 37 -22.40 -1.51 -27.92
C ALA A 37 -21.63 -0.61 -26.94
N PHE A 38 -20.53 -1.11 -26.39
CA PHE A 38 -19.60 -0.25 -25.66
C PHE A 38 -18.91 0.72 -26.63
N LYS A 39 -18.68 1.96 -26.17
CA LYS A 39 -18.02 3.00 -26.94
C LYS A 39 -16.74 3.44 -26.24
N LEU A 40 -15.60 3.17 -26.87
CA LEU A 40 -14.29 3.55 -26.34
C LEU A 40 -14.02 5.03 -26.64
N ALA A 41 -13.38 5.71 -25.70
CA ALA A 41 -12.99 7.13 -25.83
C ALA A 41 -11.94 7.37 -26.93
N THR A 42 -11.20 6.32 -27.31
CA THR A 42 -10.29 6.33 -28.46
C THR A 42 -10.20 4.96 -29.12
N SER A 43 -9.87 4.93 -30.40
CA SER A 43 -9.55 3.72 -31.18
C SER A 43 -8.04 3.52 -31.37
N SER A 44 -7.21 4.45 -30.89
CA SER A 44 -5.75 4.31 -30.97
C SER A 44 -5.00 5.16 -29.95
N PHE A 45 -3.82 4.71 -29.54
CA PHE A 45 -2.91 5.49 -28.69
C PHE A 45 -1.47 4.98 -28.80
N GLU A 46 -0.52 5.80 -28.33
CA GLU A 46 0.85 5.38 -28.06
C GLU A 46 1.01 5.03 -26.58
N MET A 47 1.81 4.01 -26.27
CA MET A 47 2.20 3.67 -24.90
C MET A 47 3.65 3.20 -24.84
N ASP A 48 4.24 3.28 -23.66
CA ASP A 48 5.53 2.69 -23.35
C ASP A 48 5.38 1.56 -22.32
N ALA A 49 6.46 0.81 -22.13
CA ALA A 49 6.57 -0.25 -21.14
C ALA A 49 6.33 0.22 -19.69
N LYS A 50 6.65 1.47 -19.40
CA LYS A 50 6.80 1.95 -18.04
C LYS A 50 5.49 2.39 -17.41
N ASN A 51 4.46 2.74 -18.18
CA ASN A 51 3.20 3.26 -17.64
C ASN A 51 1.98 2.60 -18.29
N PRO A 52 1.06 2.05 -17.49
CA PRO A 52 -0.24 1.62 -17.98
C PRO A 52 -0.99 2.79 -18.64
N ARG A 53 -1.76 2.47 -19.67
CA ARG A 53 -2.62 3.43 -20.37
C ARG A 53 -4.09 3.14 -20.09
N GLU A 54 -4.82 4.15 -19.65
CA GLU A 54 -6.28 4.07 -19.47
C GLU A 54 -7.02 4.55 -20.71
N VAL A 55 -8.08 3.83 -21.08
CA VAL A 55 -9.03 4.21 -22.14
C VAL A 55 -10.44 4.14 -21.59
N GLY A 56 -11.10 5.29 -21.49
CA GLY A 56 -12.47 5.36 -20.99
C GLY A 56 -13.50 4.65 -21.88
N ILE A 57 -14.56 4.13 -21.27
CA ILE A 57 -15.76 3.65 -21.94
C ILE A 57 -16.83 4.72 -21.76
N GLU A 58 -17.08 5.51 -22.81
CA GLU A 58 -17.89 6.74 -22.74
C GLU A 58 -19.31 6.49 -22.21
N ASN A 59 -19.87 5.31 -22.49
CA ASN A 59 -21.22 4.93 -22.11
C ASN A 59 -21.27 3.92 -20.95
N PHE A 60 -20.20 3.76 -20.17
CA PHE A 60 -20.09 2.74 -19.11
C PHE A 60 -21.30 2.73 -18.16
N ASN A 61 -21.66 3.90 -17.60
CA ASN A 61 -22.71 4.03 -16.58
C ASN A 61 -24.13 3.64 -17.04
N ILE A 62 -24.34 3.49 -18.35
CA ILE A 62 -25.64 3.12 -18.92
C ILE A 62 -25.61 1.75 -19.59
N LEU A 63 -24.50 1.02 -19.53
CA LEU A 63 -24.39 -0.32 -20.11
C LEU A 63 -24.80 -1.38 -19.09
N ASP A 64 -25.35 -2.48 -19.60
CA ASP A 64 -25.45 -3.72 -18.85
C ASP A 64 -24.09 -4.44 -18.81
N LYS A 65 -23.81 -5.17 -17.72
CA LYS A 65 -22.52 -5.87 -17.54
C LYS A 65 -22.19 -6.84 -18.68
N SER A 66 -23.18 -7.49 -19.28
CA SER A 66 -22.97 -8.38 -20.45
C SER A 66 -22.47 -7.62 -21.70
N SER A 67 -22.55 -6.29 -21.69
CA SER A 67 -22.08 -5.42 -22.75
C SER A 67 -20.69 -4.83 -22.49
N TYR A 68 -20.06 -5.15 -21.36
CA TYR A 68 -18.73 -4.66 -21.06
C TYR A 68 -17.67 -5.32 -21.98
N PRO A 69 -16.65 -4.57 -22.41
CA PRO A 69 -15.59 -5.10 -23.25
C PRO A 69 -14.65 -6.02 -22.47
N THR A 70 -14.32 -7.16 -23.06
CA THR A 70 -13.23 -8.07 -22.68
C THR A 70 -12.30 -8.29 -23.87
N ILE A 71 -11.07 -8.74 -23.64
CA ILE A 71 -10.18 -9.17 -24.72
C ILE A 71 -10.81 -10.37 -25.44
N GLN A 72 -10.76 -10.39 -26.76
CA GLN A 72 -11.13 -11.58 -27.52
C GLN A 72 -10.00 -12.62 -27.41
N GLU A 73 -10.29 -13.78 -26.81
CA GLU A 73 -9.30 -14.82 -26.45
C GLU A 73 -8.56 -15.47 -27.64
N ASN A 74 -8.94 -15.17 -28.89
CA ASN A 74 -8.43 -15.84 -30.10
C ASN A 74 -7.36 -15.04 -30.88
N VAL A 75 -6.61 -14.16 -30.22
CA VAL A 75 -5.45 -13.50 -30.83
C VAL A 75 -4.23 -13.77 -29.98
N ASP A 76 -3.48 -14.81 -30.33
CA ASP A 76 -2.30 -15.24 -29.59
C ASP A 76 -1.14 -14.23 -29.69
N ASP A 77 -1.22 -13.28 -30.62
CA ASP A 77 -0.13 -12.36 -30.97
C ASP A 77 0.21 -11.33 -29.88
N TYR A 78 -0.69 -11.04 -28.92
CA TYR A 78 -0.44 -10.00 -27.89
C TYR A 78 -0.52 -10.47 -26.44
N LYS A 79 -0.96 -11.70 -26.14
CA LYS A 79 -1.11 -12.18 -24.74
C LYS A 79 0.19 -12.15 -23.95
N ASN A 80 1.33 -12.33 -24.62
CA ASN A 80 2.65 -12.31 -24.00
C ASN A 80 3.20 -10.90 -23.78
N PHE A 81 2.65 -9.88 -24.44
CA PHE A 81 3.20 -8.52 -24.46
C PHE A 81 2.30 -7.51 -23.77
N LEU A 82 0.98 -7.75 -23.74
CA LEU A 82 0.01 -6.75 -23.34
C LEU A 82 -1.13 -7.38 -22.52
N ALA A 83 -1.38 -6.76 -21.38
CA ALA A 83 -2.53 -6.99 -20.53
C ALA A 83 -3.57 -5.89 -20.74
N VAL A 84 -4.86 -6.25 -20.81
CA VAL A 84 -5.97 -5.29 -20.86
C VAL A 84 -7.03 -5.70 -19.84
N ASN A 85 -7.36 -4.79 -18.93
CA ASN A 85 -8.30 -5.06 -17.83
C ASN A 85 -9.39 -3.99 -17.77
N LEU A 86 -10.57 -4.34 -17.27
CA LEU A 86 -11.65 -3.40 -16.99
C LEU A 86 -11.62 -2.96 -15.53
N ASP A 87 -11.44 -1.66 -15.30
CA ASP A 87 -11.75 -1.02 -14.02
C ASP A 87 -13.23 -0.60 -14.03
N GLU A 88 -14.08 -1.43 -13.40
CA GLU A 88 -15.53 -1.16 -13.30
C GLU A 88 -15.86 0.07 -12.44
N THR A 89 -14.96 0.51 -11.55
CA THR A 89 -15.22 1.66 -10.67
C THR A 89 -15.01 2.96 -11.44
N ALA A 90 -13.94 3.03 -12.24
CA ALA A 90 -13.62 4.19 -13.06
C ALA A 90 -14.29 4.17 -14.45
N GLY A 91 -14.79 3.02 -14.89
CA GLY A 91 -15.38 2.85 -16.21
C GLY A 91 -14.34 2.94 -17.35
N VAL A 92 -13.14 2.40 -17.13
CA VAL A 92 -12.02 2.47 -18.06
C VAL A 92 -11.40 1.09 -18.33
N LEU A 93 -10.79 0.92 -19.51
CA LEU A 93 -9.89 -0.17 -19.83
C LEU A 93 -8.45 0.23 -19.53
N VAL A 94 -7.71 -0.58 -18.78
CA VAL A 94 -6.31 -0.38 -18.41
C VAL A 94 -5.44 -1.30 -19.24
N PHE A 95 -4.58 -0.73 -20.08
CA PHE A 95 -3.62 -1.41 -20.94
C PHE A 95 -2.23 -1.36 -20.30
N THR A 96 -1.62 -2.51 -20.03
CA THR A 96 -0.30 -2.62 -19.38
C THR A 96 0.61 -3.50 -20.22
N LEU A 97 1.80 -3.01 -20.58
CA LEU A 97 2.80 -3.83 -21.25
C LEU A 97 3.42 -4.82 -20.25
N ILE A 98 3.63 -6.06 -20.69
CA ILE A 98 4.19 -7.14 -19.88
C ILE A 98 5.69 -7.31 -20.18
N GLN A 99 6.12 -7.01 -21.41
CA GLN A 99 7.53 -7.11 -21.82
C GLN A 99 8.07 -5.73 -22.17
N ASP A 100 9.02 -5.26 -21.35
CA ASP A 100 9.53 -3.89 -21.45
C ASP A 100 10.32 -3.60 -22.75
N ASP A 101 10.75 -4.65 -23.46
CA ASP A 101 11.54 -4.61 -24.68
C ASP A 101 10.71 -4.71 -25.97
N PHE A 102 9.40 -4.94 -25.88
CA PHE A 102 8.54 -4.97 -27.06
C PHE A 102 8.39 -3.57 -27.66
N LEU A 103 8.79 -3.40 -28.92
CA LEU A 103 8.58 -2.20 -29.72
C LEU A 103 7.84 -2.57 -31.00
N GLY A 104 6.73 -1.89 -31.28
CA GLY A 104 5.94 -2.17 -32.48
C GLY A 104 4.46 -1.81 -32.33
N ASP A 105 3.70 -2.14 -33.36
CA ASP A 105 2.27 -1.89 -33.40
C ASP A 105 1.49 -3.15 -32.98
N LEU A 106 0.57 -2.98 -32.03
CA LEU A 106 -0.38 -4.01 -31.58
C LEU A 106 -1.79 -3.61 -32.02
N GLN A 107 -2.57 -4.61 -32.46
CA GLN A 107 -3.98 -4.44 -32.73
C GLN A 107 -4.79 -5.31 -31.76
N VAL A 108 -5.43 -4.68 -30.79
CA VAL A 108 -6.21 -5.36 -29.76
C VAL A 108 -7.68 -5.40 -30.17
N LYS A 109 -8.24 -6.61 -30.24
CA LYS A 109 -9.67 -6.82 -30.48
C LYS A 109 -10.40 -7.05 -29.17
N LEU A 110 -11.40 -6.22 -28.93
CA LEU A 110 -12.25 -6.26 -27.75
C LEU A 110 -13.63 -6.78 -28.17
N ALA A 111 -14.25 -7.60 -27.34
CA ALA A 111 -15.58 -8.16 -27.55
C ALA A 111 -16.38 -8.12 -26.25
N SER A 112 -17.70 -8.02 -26.34
CA SER A 112 -18.61 -8.21 -25.20
C SER A 112 -19.33 -9.56 -25.30
N GLN A 113 -19.95 -10.01 -24.22
CA GLN A 113 -20.77 -11.24 -24.24
C GLN A 113 -21.96 -11.14 -25.21
N ASN A 114 -22.42 -9.91 -25.48
CA ASN A 114 -23.47 -9.64 -26.47
C ASN A 114 -22.96 -9.55 -27.92
N GLY A 115 -21.67 -9.84 -28.17
CA GLY A 115 -21.10 -9.91 -29.52
C GLY A 115 -20.72 -8.56 -30.13
N PHE A 116 -20.85 -7.44 -29.40
CA PHE A 116 -20.30 -6.16 -29.85
C PHE A 116 -18.78 -6.20 -29.80
N THR A 117 -18.13 -5.67 -30.82
CA THR A 117 -16.67 -5.66 -30.94
C THR A 117 -16.13 -4.26 -31.19
N ALA A 118 -14.89 -4.04 -30.77
CA ALA A 118 -14.11 -2.86 -31.13
C ALA A 118 -12.65 -3.26 -31.33
N THR A 119 -11.89 -2.40 -32.00
CA THR A 119 -10.46 -2.58 -32.19
C THR A 119 -9.73 -1.34 -31.72
N ILE A 120 -8.67 -1.54 -30.94
CA ILE A 120 -7.74 -0.50 -30.52
C ILE A 120 -6.39 -0.79 -31.18
N ASN A 121 -5.83 0.22 -31.83
CA ASN A 121 -4.47 0.17 -32.36
C ASN A 121 -3.52 0.84 -31.36
N ILE A 122 -2.51 0.12 -30.92
CA ILE A 122 -1.53 0.57 -29.92
C ILE A 122 -0.18 0.61 -30.59
N LYS A 123 0.50 1.73 -30.53
CA LYS A 123 1.90 1.82 -30.94
C LYS A 123 2.78 1.84 -29.68
N VAL A 124 3.54 0.77 -29.49
CA VAL A 124 4.47 0.63 -28.37
C VAL A 124 5.79 1.27 -28.75
N VAL A 125 6.15 2.31 -28.01
CA VAL A 125 7.33 3.13 -28.25
C VAL A 125 8.37 2.93 -27.15
N GLU A 126 9.63 3.23 -27.48
CA GLU A 126 10.70 3.21 -26.50
C GLU A 126 10.40 4.25 -25.41
N ALA A 127 10.50 3.82 -24.15
CA ALA A 127 10.29 4.71 -23.04
C ALA A 127 11.38 5.79 -23.06
N VAL A 128 10.97 7.06 -23.13
CA VAL A 128 11.91 8.18 -23.02
C VAL A 128 12.56 8.11 -21.65
N VAL A 129 13.88 7.88 -21.61
CA VAL A 129 14.63 7.96 -20.36
C VAL A 129 14.84 9.42 -20.03
N GLU A 130 14.25 9.85 -18.91
CA GLU A 130 14.40 11.20 -18.42
C GLU A 130 15.57 11.28 -17.44
N THR A 131 16.33 12.37 -17.51
CA THR A 131 17.53 12.59 -16.69
C THR A 131 17.24 13.40 -15.41
N GLU A 132 16.08 14.01 -15.32
CA GLU A 132 15.69 14.92 -14.26
C GLU A 132 14.32 14.52 -13.70
N PHE A 133 14.20 14.38 -12.39
CA PHE A 133 12.89 14.08 -11.79
C PHE A 133 11.98 15.31 -11.78
N THR A 134 10.69 15.08 -11.98
CA THR A 134 9.66 16.13 -11.97
C THR A 134 8.69 15.88 -10.82
N LEU A 135 8.43 16.93 -10.03
CA LEU A 135 7.46 16.90 -8.94
C LEU A 135 6.11 17.44 -9.43
N ALA A 136 5.01 16.86 -8.95
CA ALA A 136 3.65 17.30 -9.35
C ALA A 136 3.35 18.75 -8.99
N SER A 137 4.06 19.32 -8.00
CA SER A 137 4.05 20.74 -7.69
C SER A 137 5.36 21.15 -7.04
N THR A 138 5.79 22.39 -7.33
CA THR A 138 6.89 23.08 -6.64
C THR A 138 6.38 24.13 -5.65
N ASN A 139 5.07 24.27 -5.49
CA ASN A 139 4.43 25.18 -4.55
C ASN A 139 3.32 24.45 -3.79
N LEU A 140 3.48 24.29 -2.48
CA LEU A 140 2.52 23.59 -1.64
C LEU A 140 2.02 24.51 -0.52
N THR A 141 0.70 24.47 -0.30
CA THR A 141 0.07 25.05 0.88
C THR A 141 -0.35 23.91 1.80
N LEU A 142 0.26 23.85 2.98
CA LEU A 142 0.09 22.80 3.97
C LEU A 142 -0.59 23.37 5.22
N GLN A 143 -1.05 22.49 6.09
CA GLN A 143 -1.54 22.84 7.43
C GLN A 143 -0.56 22.32 8.47
N THR A 144 -0.44 22.96 9.62
CA THR A 144 0.33 22.43 10.76
C THR A 144 -0.19 21.07 11.22
N ASN A 145 0.69 20.21 11.75
CA ASN A 145 0.39 18.87 12.27
C ASN A 145 -0.29 17.92 11.27
N ALA A 146 0.06 18.02 9.98
CA ALA A 146 -0.48 17.21 8.90
C ALA A 146 0.58 16.34 8.22
N ILE A 147 0.15 15.20 7.69
CA ILE A 147 0.90 14.36 6.75
C ILE A 147 0.37 14.63 5.33
N VAL A 148 1.26 14.97 4.40
CA VAL A 148 0.93 15.29 3.00
C VAL A 148 1.86 14.53 2.07
N LYS A 149 1.35 14.12 0.91
CA LYS A 149 2.08 13.37 -0.11
C LYS A 149 2.29 14.23 -1.35
N LEU A 150 3.52 14.26 -1.86
CA LEU A 150 3.89 14.94 -3.10
C LEU A 150 4.35 13.92 -4.13
N ARG A 151 3.61 13.77 -5.21
CA ARG A 151 3.91 12.80 -6.28
C ARG A 151 5.12 13.23 -7.13
N ILE A 152 5.95 12.26 -7.50
CA ILE A 152 6.99 12.38 -8.52
C ILE A 152 6.41 11.86 -9.84
N THR A 153 6.16 12.77 -10.80
CA THR A 153 5.29 12.47 -11.95
C THR A 153 5.96 11.58 -12.98
N ASN A 154 7.28 11.64 -13.09
CA ASN A 154 8.06 10.94 -14.10
C ASN A 154 8.96 9.84 -13.50
N PHE A 155 8.74 9.42 -12.24
CA PHE A 155 9.65 8.53 -11.51
C PHE A 155 10.05 7.29 -12.31
N ASN A 156 9.08 6.68 -12.99
CA ASN A 156 9.29 5.50 -13.83
C ASN A 156 10.29 5.75 -14.98
N TYR A 157 10.31 6.95 -15.56
CA TYR A 157 11.17 7.30 -16.69
C TYR A 157 12.62 7.55 -16.29
N LEU A 158 12.92 7.64 -15.00
CA LEU A 158 14.25 7.93 -14.48
C LEU A 158 15.11 6.68 -14.39
N ALA A 159 16.39 6.81 -14.74
CA ALA A 159 17.41 5.89 -14.29
C ALA A 159 17.65 6.03 -12.77
N THR A 160 18.09 4.97 -12.09
CA THR A 160 18.22 4.89 -10.62
C THR A 160 19.11 5.99 -10.03
N GLU A 161 20.15 6.40 -10.74
CA GLU A 161 21.04 7.50 -10.34
C GLU A 161 20.38 8.88 -10.40
N ASN A 162 19.29 9.01 -11.16
CA ASN A 162 18.50 10.24 -11.28
C ASN A 162 17.29 10.28 -10.32
N TRP A 163 17.05 9.20 -9.56
CA TRP A 163 16.00 9.19 -8.55
C TRP A 163 16.27 10.25 -7.48
N PRO A 164 15.22 10.92 -6.95
CA PRO A 164 15.38 11.77 -5.79
C PRO A 164 15.88 10.93 -4.60
N SER A 165 16.81 11.46 -3.83
CA SER A 165 17.42 10.74 -2.69
C SER A 165 17.53 11.59 -1.43
N THR A 166 17.93 12.85 -1.58
CA THR A 166 18.28 13.71 -0.44
C THR A 166 17.27 14.83 -0.34
N ILE A 167 16.72 15.03 0.86
CA ILE A 167 15.79 16.12 1.13
C ILE A 167 16.35 16.98 2.26
N THR A 168 16.41 18.28 2.03
CA THR A 168 16.81 19.25 3.05
C THR A 168 15.81 20.39 3.13
N PHE A 169 15.63 20.92 4.35
CA PHE A 169 14.82 22.11 4.58
C PHE A 169 15.73 23.29 4.90
N ASN A 170 15.36 24.49 4.44
CA ASN A 170 16.09 25.71 4.83
C ASN A 170 15.89 26.08 6.31
N LYS A 171 14.86 25.51 6.96
CA LYS A 171 14.55 25.71 8.37
C LYS A 171 14.26 24.38 9.03
N GLU A 172 14.99 24.09 10.10
CA GLU A 172 14.82 22.88 10.88
C GLU A 172 13.52 22.92 11.71
N ASN A 173 13.05 21.75 12.14
CA ASN A 173 11.95 21.57 13.09
C ASN A 173 10.55 22.07 12.66
N LEU A 174 10.37 22.54 11.42
CA LEU A 174 9.04 22.90 10.89
C LEU A 174 8.36 21.73 10.16
N ALA A 175 9.14 20.89 9.50
CA ALA A 175 8.69 19.70 8.80
C ALA A 175 9.82 18.69 8.65
N THR A 176 9.45 17.45 8.37
CA THR A 176 10.34 16.38 7.89
C THR A 176 9.78 15.80 6.59
N ALA A 177 10.62 15.11 5.81
CA ALA A 177 10.16 14.42 4.62
C ALA A 177 10.96 13.15 4.35
N SER A 178 10.31 12.18 3.75
CA SER A 178 10.89 10.90 3.32
C SER A 178 10.41 10.54 1.92
N ILE A 179 11.24 9.85 1.14
CA ILE A 179 10.89 9.39 -0.20
C ILE A 179 10.35 7.96 -0.11
N ASP A 180 9.17 7.74 -0.64
CA ASP A 180 8.59 6.42 -0.86
C ASP A 180 8.67 6.09 -2.36
N THR A 181 9.68 5.33 -2.76
CA THR A 181 9.87 5.01 -4.18
C THR A 181 8.88 3.98 -4.71
N ALA A 182 8.21 3.20 -3.85
CA ALA A 182 7.22 2.24 -4.29
C ALA A 182 5.93 2.93 -4.72
N THR A 183 5.49 3.93 -3.95
CA THR A 183 4.33 4.77 -4.30
C THR A 183 4.71 5.97 -5.18
N LYS A 184 6.01 6.27 -5.29
CA LYS A 184 6.59 7.36 -6.10
C LYS A 184 6.17 8.72 -5.55
N GLU A 185 6.19 8.82 -4.22
CA GLU A 185 5.73 9.97 -3.45
C GLU A 185 6.82 10.44 -2.48
N ILE A 186 6.81 11.73 -2.17
CA ILE A 186 7.52 12.32 -1.03
C ILE A 186 6.50 12.54 0.07
N ILE A 187 6.69 11.90 1.23
CA ILE A 187 5.83 12.03 2.40
C ILE A 187 6.36 13.16 3.27
N ILE A 188 5.62 14.27 3.34
CA ILE A 188 5.95 15.47 4.12
C ILE A 188 5.13 15.46 5.41
N ARG A 189 5.80 15.58 6.56
CA ARG A 189 5.17 15.69 7.88
C ARG A 189 5.44 17.07 8.44
N THR A 190 4.39 17.83 8.71
CA THR A 190 4.49 19.18 9.26
C THR A 190 4.31 19.16 10.77
N ASN A 191 4.99 20.05 11.46
CA ASN A 191 4.91 20.20 12.91
C ASN A 191 3.91 21.30 13.30
N LYS A 192 3.94 21.70 14.58
CA LYS A 192 2.98 22.64 15.15
C LYS A 192 3.12 24.09 14.67
N ASP A 193 4.27 24.49 14.12
CA ASP A 193 4.52 25.90 13.80
C ASP A 193 4.24 26.24 12.33
N ALA A 194 3.53 27.35 12.12
CA ALA A 194 3.26 27.90 10.80
C ALA A 194 4.50 28.59 10.19
N SER A 195 4.57 28.63 8.87
CA SER A 195 5.64 29.31 8.13
C SER A 195 5.18 29.69 6.73
N THR A 196 5.64 30.83 6.22
CA THR A 196 5.33 31.32 4.87
C THR A 196 6.51 31.22 3.91
N ASP A 197 7.66 30.73 4.38
CA ASP A 197 8.96 30.83 3.71
C ASP A 197 9.83 29.58 3.95
N LEU A 198 9.19 28.45 4.26
CA LEU A 198 9.85 27.15 4.30
C LEU A 198 10.11 26.69 2.87
N THR A 199 11.32 26.23 2.60
CA THR A 199 11.68 25.61 1.33
C THR A 199 12.25 24.23 1.57
N MET A 200 11.81 23.28 0.76
CA MET A 200 12.34 21.92 0.71
C MET A 200 13.14 21.76 -0.57
N ASN A 201 14.42 21.45 -0.46
CA ASN A 201 15.27 21.10 -1.59
C ASN A 201 15.33 19.58 -1.73
N VAL A 202 14.95 19.08 -2.89
CA VAL A 202 15.03 17.65 -3.24
C VAL A 202 16.17 17.49 -4.22
N VAL A 203 17.08 16.56 -3.97
CA VAL A 203 18.29 16.34 -4.79
C VAL A 203 18.34 14.89 -5.27
N SER A 204 18.74 14.70 -6.53
CA SER A 204 18.92 13.37 -7.12
C SER A 204 20.09 12.61 -6.49
N LYS A 205 20.09 11.27 -6.63
CA LYS A 205 21.14 10.40 -6.08
C LYS A 205 22.54 10.75 -6.60
N ASN A 206 22.66 11.09 -7.89
CA ASN A 206 23.91 11.58 -8.49
C ASN A 206 24.20 13.07 -8.22
N SER A 207 23.33 13.78 -7.52
CA SER A 207 23.43 15.21 -7.21
C SER A 207 23.48 16.16 -8.42
N ASN A 208 23.15 15.67 -9.62
CA ASN A 208 23.16 16.48 -10.85
C ASN A 208 21.88 17.29 -11.06
N HIS A 209 20.79 16.93 -10.37
CA HIS A 209 19.51 17.62 -10.48
C HIS A 209 18.96 17.93 -9.08
N SER A 210 18.35 19.10 -8.94
CA SER A 210 17.69 19.51 -7.70
C SER A 210 16.47 20.36 -7.98
N VAL A 211 15.41 20.13 -7.21
CA VAL A 211 14.15 20.88 -7.28
C VAL A 211 13.89 21.55 -5.94
N LEU A 212 13.71 22.87 -5.98
CA LEU A 212 13.30 23.65 -4.83
C LEU A 212 11.76 23.73 -4.78
N VAL A 213 11.20 23.28 -3.67
CA VAL A 213 9.75 23.32 -3.40
C VAL A 213 9.47 24.38 -2.34
N GLN A 214 8.59 25.33 -2.65
CA GLN A 214 8.11 26.37 -1.74
C GLN A 214 6.95 25.82 -0.92
N LEU A 215 7.06 25.89 0.40
CA LEU A 215 6.08 25.38 1.36
C LEU A 215 5.51 26.53 2.20
N LYS A 216 4.20 26.74 2.10
CA LYS A 216 3.45 27.60 3.01
C LYS A 216 2.68 26.74 4.01
N ILE A 217 3.15 26.67 5.25
CA ILE A 217 2.46 25.98 6.35
C ILE A 217 1.53 26.99 7.03
N ASN A 218 0.23 26.85 6.80
CA ASN A 218 -0.79 27.63 7.48
C ASN A 218 -1.06 27.08 8.87
N GLN A 219 -1.34 27.98 9.80
CA GLN A 219 -1.78 27.60 11.13
C GLN A 219 -3.17 26.97 11.05
N ARG A 220 -3.29 25.71 11.51
CA ARG A 220 -4.57 25.06 11.78
C ARG A 220 -4.74 24.88 13.29
N THR A 221 -5.93 25.11 13.80
CA THR A 221 -6.33 24.61 15.12
C THR A 221 -7.04 23.28 14.92
N ILE A 222 -6.49 22.22 15.50
CA ILE A 222 -7.12 20.89 15.55
C ILE A 222 -8.10 20.90 16.71
N ASP A 223 -9.38 20.71 16.42
CA ASP A 223 -10.44 20.67 17.42
C ASP A 223 -10.86 19.22 17.67
N LEU A 224 -10.34 18.61 18.73
CA LEU A 224 -10.60 17.21 19.05
C LEU A 224 -12.10 16.91 19.21
N GLU A 225 -12.91 17.90 19.61
CA GLU A 225 -14.34 17.73 19.85
C GLU A 225 -15.19 17.87 18.56
N ASN A 226 -14.77 18.75 17.63
CA ASN A 226 -15.61 19.18 16.52
C ASN A 226 -15.11 18.75 15.13
N ASP A 227 -13.83 18.42 14.98
CA ASP A 227 -13.31 17.90 13.72
C ASP A 227 -13.79 16.44 13.52
N ASN A 228 -13.99 16.04 12.26
CA ASN A 228 -14.43 14.69 11.93
C ASN A 228 -13.25 13.72 11.92
N PHE A 229 -13.07 12.97 13.01
CA PHE A 229 -12.02 11.97 13.14
C PHE A 229 -12.57 10.54 13.17
N VAL A 230 -11.74 9.60 12.75
CA VAL A 230 -11.93 8.18 13.05
C VAL A 230 -11.70 7.97 14.55
N THR A 231 -12.75 7.57 15.26
CA THR A 231 -12.74 7.39 16.72
C THR A 231 -12.52 5.95 17.16
N ASN A 232 -12.85 4.99 16.29
CA ASN A 232 -12.61 3.57 16.54
C ASN A 232 -11.27 3.22 15.92
N ILE A 233 -10.24 3.08 16.75
CA ILE A 233 -8.87 2.93 16.28
C ILE A 233 -8.28 1.59 16.71
N LEU A 234 -7.34 1.09 15.92
CA LEU A 234 -6.53 -0.06 16.28
C LEU A 234 -5.34 0.41 17.11
N ALA A 235 -4.98 -0.28 18.19
CA ALA A 235 -3.78 0.01 18.97
C ALA A 235 -3.35 -1.22 19.78
N GLY A 236 -2.05 -1.51 19.84
CA GLY A 236 -1.55 -2.70 20.52
C GLY A 236 -0.24 -2.46 21.24
N ASN A 237 0.55 -3.54 21.36
CA ASN A 237 1.87 -3.50 21.95
C ASN A 237 2.82 -2.70 21.03
N MET A 238 3.36 -1.61 21.55
CA MET A 238 4.34 -0.78 20.86
C MET A 238 5.34 -0.25 21.88
N ASN A 239 6.60 -0.20 21.46
CA ASN A 239 7.68 0.39 22.24
C ASN A 239 8.68 1.07 21.29
N ASN A 240 8.92 2.37 21.45
CA ASN A 240 9.81 3.16 20.60
C ASN A 240 9.37 3.06 19.12
N GLN A 241 8.11 3.39 18.87
CA GLN A 241 7.45 3.50 17.56
C GLN A 241 7.40 2.23 16.72
N LEU A 242 7.70 1.09 17.31
CA LEU A 242 7.79 -0.17 16.59
C LEU A 242 6.82 -1.16 17.24
N ILE A 243 5.96 -1.75 16.41
CA ILE A 243 4.88 -2.64 16.83
C ILE A 243 5.49 -3.99 17.27
N ASP A 244 4.91 -4.59 18.30
CA ASP A 244 5.14 -5.99 18.64
C ASP A 244 3.94 -6.81 18.15
N PRO A 245 4.07 -7.49 16.99
CA PRO A 245 2.99 -8.27 16.42
C PRO A 245 2.79 -9.63 17.08
N THR A 246 3.66 -10.08 18.00
CA THR A 246 3.69 -11.47 18.49
C THR A 246 2.52 -11.82 19.41
N ILE A 247 1.84 -10.81 19.96
CA ILE A 247 0.71 -10.97 20.86
C ILE A 247 -0.56 -10.52 20.12
N ALA A 248 -1.47 -11.47 19.87
CA ALA A 248 -2.79 -11.15 19.31
C ALA A 248 -3.60 -10.25 20.25
N ILE A 249 -4.21 -9.20 19.70
CA ILE A 249 -5.17 -8.36 20.41
C ILE A 249 -6.30 -9.23 20.97
N GLY A 250 -6.69 -8.98 22.22
CA GLY A 250 -7.70 -9.76 22.95
C GLY A 250 -7.10 -10.85 23.84
N LYS A 251 -5.79 -11.10 23.77
CA LYS A 251 -5.09 -12.01 24.70
C LYS A 251 -4.63 -11.28 25.98
N PRO A 252 -4.54 -11.97 27.14
CA PRO A 252 -4.19 -11.36 28.43
C PRO A 252 -2.90 -10.51 28.46
N GLN A 253 -1.95 -10.82 27.58
CA GLN A 253 -0.66 -10.14 27.47
C GLN A 253 -0.72 -8.86 26.63
N THR A 254 -1.89 -8.49 26.07
CA THR A 254 -2.04 -7.29 25.25
C THR A 254 -1.93 -6.03 26.10
N VAL A 255 -0.85 -5.26 25.92
CA VAL A 255 -0.63 -3.96 26.57
C VAL A 255 -0.72 -2.86 25.53
N VAL A 256 -1.70 -1.97 25.70
CA VAL A 256 -1.84 -0.78 24.84
C VAL A 256 -1.13 0.41 25.50
N SER A 257 -0.07 0.91 24.88
CA SER A 257 0.68 2.08 25.34
C SER A 257 0.06 3.38 24.82
N ASP A 258 0.35 4.51 25.48
CA ASP A 258 -0.07 5.83 24.99
C ASP A 258 0.57 6.14 23.62
N GLU A 259 1.78 5.62 23.39
CA GLU A 259 2.48 5.71 22.11
C GLU A 259 1.69 5.02 20.99
N SER A 260 1.19 3.79 21.19
CA SER A 260 0.41 3.10 20.15
C SER A 260 -0.92 3.77 19.87
N VAL A 261 -1.57 4.33 20.89
CA VAL A 261 -2.81 5.12 20.72
C VAL A 261 -2.53 6.35 19.86
N LEU A 262 -1.49 7.12 20.18
CA LEU A 262 -1.18 8.35 19.46
C LEU A 262 -0.73 8.08 18.01
N ASP A 263 0.15 7.10 17.81
CA ASP A 263 0.63 6.73 16.48
C ASP A 263 -0.52 6.27 15.59
N SER A 264 -1.40 5.41 16.12
CA SER A 264 -2.55 4.91 15.35
C SER A 264 -3.57 6.01 15.07
N PHE A 265 -3.86 6.88 16.04
CA PHE A 265 -4.73 8.04 15.82
C PHE A 265 -4.17 8.97 14.73
N ASN A 266 -2.86 9.25 14.78
CA ASN A 266 -2.17 10.05 13.77
C ASN A 266 -2.26 9.43 12.38
N LEU A 267 -1.90 8.15 12.25
CA LEU A 267 -1.91 7.42 10.99
C LEU A 267 -3.34 7.34 10.41
N MET A 268 -4.33 7.00 11.25
CA MET A 268 -5.73 6.87 10.82
C MET A 268 -6.40 8.20 10.45
N ASN A 269 -5.84 9.34 10.86
CA ASN A 269 -6.42 10.66 10.60
C ASN A 269 -5.50 11.61 9.80
N ASN A 270 -4.39 11.09 9.25
CA ASN A 270 -3.35 11.88 8.55
C ASN A 270 -2.82 13.08 9.36
N LEU A 271 -2.68 12.88 10.68
CA LEU A 271 -2.16 13.88 11.61
C LEU A 271 -0.71 13.56 12.01
N ASN A 272 -0.04 14.55 12.58
CA ASN A 272 1.32 14.43 13.11
C ASN A 272 1.41 15.07 14.51
N LEU A 273 0.56 14.61 15.43
CA LEU A 273 0.55 15.05 16.83
C LEU A 273 1.69 14.40 17.62
N SER A 274 2.25 15.12 18.60
CA SER A 274 3.28 14.61 19.49
C SER A 274 2.75 14.32 20.91
N PRO A 275 3.49 13.58 21.76
CA PRO A 275 3.10 13.39 23.16
C PRO A 275 3.02 14.68 23.99
N GLN A 276 3.57 15.79 23.49
CA GLN A 276 3.54 17.11 24.15
C GLN A 276 2.26 17.89 23.81
N ASP A 277 1.51 17.42 22.82
CA ASP A 277 0.33 18.08 22.30
C ASP A 277 -0.95 17.61 23.01
N VAL A 278 -0.95 16.37 23.48
CA VAL A 278 -2.12 15.69 24.02
C VAL A 278 -1.80 14.94 25.32
N THR A 279 -2.80 14.77 26.16
CA THR A 279 -2.80 13.85 27.29
C THR A 279 -3.70 12.67 26.94
N ILE A 280 -3.22 11.47 27.20
CA ILE A 280 -3.95 10.23 26.98
C ILE A 280 -4.32 9.65 28.35
N LYS A 281 -5.61 9.38 28.56
CA LYS A 281 -6.10 8.71 29.76
C LYS A 281 -6.93 7.52 29.36
N GLN A 282 -6.48 6.34 29.74
CA GLN A 282 -7.11 5.09 29.34
C GLN A 282 -8.01 4.54 30.46
N ASN A 283 -9.26 4.18 30.14
CA ASN A 283 -10.24 3.66 31.10
C ASN A 283 -10.91 2.38 30.56
N GLY A 284 -11.04 1.36 31.42
CA GLY A 284 -11.77 0.13 31.11
C GLY A 284 -11.10 -0.80 30.08
N GLY A 285 -11.92 -1.64 29.43
CA GLY A 285 -11.51 -2.63 28.43
C GLY A 285 -10.96 -3.94 29.02
N THR A 286 -11.00 -5.00 28.22
CA THR A 286 -10.39 -6.31 28.55
C THR A 286 -9.39 -6.66 27.46
N ASN A 287 -8.14 -6.91 27.83
CA ASN A 287 -7.09 -7.35 26.89
C ASN A 287 -6.94 -6.45 25.66
N GLY A 288 -7.09 -5.12 25.86
CA GLY A 288 -6.99 -4.12 24.79
C GLY A 288 -8.25 -3.92 23.95
N ILE A 289 -9.29 -4.74 24.07
CA ILE A 289 -10.54 -4.62 23.30
C ILE A 289 -11.57 -3.76 24.03
N GLY A 290 -12.22 -2.85 23.30
CA GLY A 290 -13.32 -2.00 23.78
C GLY A 290 -12.88 -0.97 24.84
N LYS A 291 -11.57 -0.72 24.96
CA LYS A 291 -11.03 0.24 25.92
C LYS A 291 -11.38 1.65 25.46
N ILE A 292 -11.91 2.46 26.38
CA ILE A 292 -12.23 3.86 26.09
C ILE A 292 -11.04 4.71 26.51
N VAL A 293 -10.53 5.49 25.57
CA VAL A 293 -9.40 6.40 25.80
C VAL A 293 -9.85 7.82 25.62
N THR A 294 -9.60 8.65 26.63
CA THR A 294 -9.78 10.10 26.53
C THR A 294 -8.50 10.72 26.01
N LEU A 295 -8.59 11.36 24.84
CA LEU A 295 -7.54 12.18 24.25
C LEU A 295 -7.90 13.65 24.47
N ALA A 296 -7.10 14.37 25.23
CA ALA A 296 -7.35 15.77 25.55
C ALA A 296 -6.15 16.65 25.17
N ALA A 297 -6.41 17.85 24.65
CA ALA A 297 -5.35 18.82 24.39
C ALA A 297 -4.60 19.16 25.69
N GLN A 298 -3.26 19.22 25.64
CA GLN A 298 -2.51 19.74 26.79
C GLN A 298 -2.76 21.24 26.95
N SER A 299 -2.66 21.75 28.18
CA SER A 299 -2.89 23.17 28.48
C SER A 299 -1.90 24.11 27.79
N ASN A 300 -0.72 23.61 27.43
CA ASN A 300 0.32 24.32 26.68
C ASN A 300 0.33 24.00 25.19
N ALA A 301 -0.62 23.19 24.69
CA ALA A 301 -0.71 22.87 23.27
C ALA A 301 -1.09 24.14 22.49
N LYS A 302 -0.24 24.53 21.55
CA LYS A 302 -0.40 25.81 20.84
C LYS A 302 -1.62 25.82 19.91
N ASN A 303 -1.90 24.67 19.29
CA ASN A 303 -2.75 24.58 18.11
C ASN A 303 -3.78 23.44 18.17
N ILE A 304 -4.06 22.96 19.37
CA ILE A 304 -4.95 21.83 19.60
C ILE A 304 -5.83 22.20 20.78
N LYS A 305 -7.12 21.89 20.68
CA LYS A 305 -8.10 22.16 21.73
C LYS A 305 -9.12 21.04 21.83
N GLY A 306 -9.88 21.07 22.92
CA GLY A 306 -10.96 20.13 23.16
C GLY A 306 -10.49 18.79 23.70
N THR A 307 -11.44 17.87 23.78
CA THR A 307 -11.25 16.50 24.25
C THR A 307 -12.12 15.59 23.43
N MET A 308 -11.65 14.37 23.20
CA MET A 308 -12.41 13.33 22.52
C MET A 308 -12.27 11.99 23.21
N SER A 309 -13.19 11.09 22.90
CA SER A 309 -13.12 9.69 23.31
C SER A 309 -12.84 8.82 22.10
N LEU A 310 -11.87 7.93 22.24
CA LEU A 310 -11.52 6.89 21.29
C LEU A 310 -11.96 5.54 21.84
N VAL A 311 -12.40 4.65 20.95
CA VAL A 311 -12.69 3.26 21.27
C VAL A 311 -11.60 2.40 20.64
N LEU A 312 -10.87 1.65 21.47
CA LEU A 312 -9.74 0.85 21.00
C LEU A 312 -10.18 -0.56 20.60
N ASN A 313 -9.68 -1.02 19.45
CA ASN A 313 -9.75 -2.39 18.96
C ASN A 313 -11.16 -2.99 18.98
N GLN A 314 -12.17 -2.17 18.68
CA GLN A 314 -13.55 -2.60 18.59
C GLN A 314 -14.22 -1.84 17.46
N ASP A 315 -14.93 -2.59 16.61
CA ASP A 315 -15.70 -2.06 15.49
C ASP A 315 -14.90 -1.07 14.61
N VAL A 316 -13.61 -1.36 14.38
CA VAL A 316 -12.74 -0.56 13.51
C VAL A 316 -13.11 -0.85 12.06
N ASP A 317 -13.53 0.15 11.29
CA ASP A 317 -13.80 -0.03 9.85
C ASP A 317 -12.48 -0.28 9.12
N VAL A 318 -12.41 -1.38 8.37
CA VAL A 318 -11.24 -1.72 7.58
C VAL A 318 -10.91 -0.67 6.50
N ASN A 319 -11.89 0.10 6.03
CA ASN A 319 -11.65 1.20 5.08
C ASN A 319 -10.90 2.36 5.73
N ASP A 320 -11.19 2.64 7.01
CA ASP A 320 -10.50 3.66 7.79
C ASP A 320 -9.11 3.18 8.26
N LEU A 321 -8.94 1.87 8.43
CA LEU A 321 -7.65 1.26 8.76
C LEU A 321 -6.66 1.36 7.59
N PHE A 322 -7.12 1.02 6.39
CA PHE A 322 -6.28 0.92 5.21
C PHE A 322 -6.37 2.20 4.37
N ILE A 323 -5.83 3.31 4.87
CA ILE A 323 -5.85 4.62 4.19
C ILE A 323 -5.03 4.60 2.91
N ASN A 324 -3.92 3.84 2.90
CA ASN A 324 -3.08 3.68 1.72
C ASN A 324 -3.59 2.51 0.89
N LYS A 325 -4.49 2.81 -0.05
CA LYS A 325 -4.99 1.85 -1.04
C LYS A 325 -4.08 1.66 -2.24
N ASN A 326 -3.20 2.62 -2.53
CA ASN A 326 -2.14 2.44 -3.51
C ASN A 326 -0.95 1.76 -2.83
N ILE A 327 -0.70 0.50 -3.18
CA ILE A 327 0.43 -0.26 -2.62
C ILE A 327 1.70 -0.18 -3.47
N GLY A 328 1.61 0.46 -4.65
CA GLY A 328 2.74 0.70 -5.53
C GLY A 328 3.16 -0.55 -6.31
N ASP A 329 4.47 -0.69 -6.48
CA ASP A 329 5.06 -1.76 -7.28
C ASP A 329 5.18 -3.08 -6.47
N VAL A 330 4.54 -4.14 -6.94
CA VAL A 330 4.75 -5.53 -6.49
C VAL A 330 5.84 -6.14 -7.36
N LYS A 331 7.01 -6.35 -6.76
CA LYS A 331 8.22 -6.81 -7.44
C LYS A 331 8.20 -8.33 -7.59
N LEU A 332 8.35 -8.82 -8.81
CA LEU A 332 8.28 -10.24 -9.18
C LEU A 332 9.58 -10.69 -9.84
N THR A 333 9.99 -11.93 -9.58
CA THR A 333 11.11 -12.54 -10.29
C THR A 333 10.83 -12.60 -11.79
N LYS A 334 11.88 -12.56 -12.61
CA LYS A 334 11.77 -12.52 -14.08
C LYS A 334 10.82 -13.59 -14.64
N GLY A 335 10.98 -14.85 -14.22
CA GLY A 335 10.14 -15.94 -14.69
C GLY A 335 8.67 -15.82 -14.29
N THR A 336 8.37 -15.30 -13.09
CA THR A 336 7.00 -15.05 -12.63
C THR A 336 6.38 -13.89 -13.39
N PHE A 337 7.15 -12.82 -13.61
CA PHE A 337 6.71 -11.62 -14.33
C PHE A 337 6.39 -11.92 -15.81
N GLU A 338 7.27 -12.64 -16.51
CA GLU A 338 7.09 -13.04 -17.92
C GLU A 338 5.88 -13.96 -18.14
N ARG A 339 5.45 -14.70 -17.10
CA ARG A 339 4.32 -15.64 -17.13
C ARG A 339 3.16 -15.19 -16.26
N LEU A 340 3.06 -13.89 -15.94
CA LEU A 340 2.11 -13.36 -14.96
C LEU A 340 0.66 -13.81 -15.20
N GLN A 341 0.20 -13.83 -16.46
CA GLN A 341 -1.17 -14.26 -16.78
C GLN A 341 -1.41 -15.74 -16.44
N GLU A 342 -0.44 -16.62 -16.71
CA GLU A 342 -0.53 -18.04 -16.35
C GLU A 342 -0.56 -18.20 -14.83
N VAL A 343 0.32 -17.47 -14.12
CA VAL A 343 0.39 -17.49 -12.65
C VAL A 343 -0.91 -16.97 -12.02
N MET A 344 -1.53 -15.93 -12.59
CA MET A 344 -2.81 -15.41 -12.11
C MET A 344 -4.01 -16.32 -12.41
N ALA A 345 -3.94 -17.12 -13.48
CA ALA A 345 -4.99 -18.08 -13.86
C ALA A 345 -4.92 -19.34 -13.00
N ASP A 346 -3.73 -19.73 -12.57
CA ASP A 346 -3.48 -20.85 -11.66
C ASP A 346 -3.93 -20.52 -10.22
N PRO A 347 -4.74 -21.37 -9.54
CA PRO A 347 -5.20 -21.12 -8.18
C PRO A 347 -4.07 -20.91 -7.16
N ASP A 348 -2.97 -21.66 -7.29
CA ASP A 348 -1.85 -21.62 -6.36
C ASP A 348 -0.94 -20.44 -6.66
N GLY A 349 -0.63 -20.20 -7.93
CA GLY A 349 0.04 -18.98 -8.40
C GLY A 349 -0.69 -17.70 -7.98
N ARG A 350 -2.02 -17.69 -8.06
CA ARG A 350 -2.84 -16.56 -7.61
C ARG A 350 -2.75 -16.39 -6.08
N THR A 351 -2.75 -17.47 -5.32
CA THR A 351 -2.61 -17.42 -3.86
C THR A 351 -1.22 -16.90 -3.44
N ALA A 352 -0.18 -17.31 -4.17
CA ALA A 352 1.19 -16.82 -4.03
C ALA A 352 1.26 -15.30 -4.27
N LEU A 353 0.75 -14.83 -5.41
CA LEU A 353 0.71 -13.41 -5.74
C LEU A 353 -0.12 -12.61 -4.73
N ALA A 354 -1.25 -13.15 -4.26
CA ALA A 354 -2.09 -12.51 -3.25
C ALA A 354 -1.34 -12.34 -1.93
N SER A 355 -0.50 -13.31 -1.56
CA SER A 355 0.35 -13.24 -0.38
C SER A 355 1.38 -12.11 -0.51
N MET A 356 2.08 -12.01 -1.65
CA MET A 356 3.03 -10.91 -1.92
C MET A 356 2.34 -9.54 -1.91
N ILE A 357 1.13 -9.45 -2.49
CA ILE A 357 0.31 -8.23 -2.47
C ILE A 357 -0.03 -7.86 -1.03
N PHE A 358 -0.45 -8.83 -0.22
CA PHE A 358 -0.84 -8.61 1.16
C PHE A 358 0.32 -8.18 2.06
N GLU A 359 1.52 -8.72 1.83
CA GLU A 359 2.75 -8.23 2.47
C GLU A 359 2.99 -6.74 2.17
N ASN A 360 2.84 -6.32 0.90
CA ASN A 360 2.96 -4.92 0.51
C ASN A 360 1.86 -4.05 1.11
N ILE A 361 0.62 -4.54 1.20
CA ILE A 361 -0.49 -3.86 1.91
C ILE A 361 -0.08 -3.58 3.36
N GLY A 362 0.46 -4.58 4.06
CA GLY A 362 0.91 -4.46 5.45
C GLY A 362 2.02 -3.42 5.62
N ALA A 363 3.03 -3.45 4.74
CA ALA A 363 4.13 -2.49 4.75
C ALA A 363 3.65 -1.02 4.57
N ARG A 364 2.62 -0.81 3.77
CA ARG A 364 2.05 0.53 3.50
C ARG A 364 1.04 0.98 4.54
N ASN A 365 0.54 0.06 5.37
CA ASN A 365 -0.47 0.33 6.38
C ASN A 365 0.01 -0.26 7.71
N LYS A 366 1.07 0.33 8.27
CA LYS A 366 1.80 -0.17 9.45
C LYS A 366 0.90 -0.57 10.62
N ILE A 367 -0.19 0.16 10.87
CA ILE A 367 -1.14 -0.19 11.94
C ILE A 367 -1.72 -1.60 11.79
N PHE A 368 -1.81 -2.13 10.57
CA PHE A 368 -2.26 -3.49 10.32
C PHE A 368 -1.36 -4.55 10.97
N GLU A 369 -0.09 -4.24 11.25
CA GLU A 369 0.85 -5.13 11.93
C GLU A 369 0.34 -5.58 13.31
N TYR A 370 -0.48 -4.77 14.01
CA TYR A 370 -1.11 -5.17 15.28
C TYR A 370 -2.04 -6.40 15.13
N LEU A 371 -2.57 -6.64 13.93
CA LEU A 371 -3.49 -7.73 13.65
C LEU A 371 -2.78 -8.97 13.08
N LYS A 372 -1.46 -8.94 12.88
CA LYS A 372 -0.71 -10.05 12.25
C LYS A 372 -1.01 -11.38 12.94
N THR A 373 -0.84 -11.47 14.26
CA THR A 373 -1.12 -12.72 14.99
C THR A 373 -2.61 -13.04 15.05
N ASN A 374 -3.51 -12.05 15.11
CA ASN A 374 -4.95 -12.30 15.02
C ASN A 374 -5.31 -13.02 13.71
N VAL A 375 -4.79 -12.54 12.58
CA VAL A 375 -4.99 -13.15 11.25
C VAL A 375 -4.34 -14.53 11.15
N LEU A 376 -3.11 -14.70 11.64
CA LEU A 376 -2.40 -15.98 11.57
C LEU A 376 -3.03 -17.09 12.42
N THR A 377 -3.66 -16.72 13.54
CA THR A 377 -4.35 -17.70 14.41
C THR A 377 -5.73 -18.10 13.92
N ASP A 378 -6.27 -17.44 12.91
CA ASP A 378 -7.54 -17.78 12.27
C ASP A 378 -7.32 -18.12 10.78
N PRO A 379 -7.17 -19.41 10.44
CA PRO A 379 -6.97 -19.82 9.05
C PRO A 379 -8.07 -19.32 8.11
N SER A 380 -9.31 -19.22 8.58
CA SER A 380 -10.44 -18.76 7.75
C SER A 380 -10.27 -17.30 7.31
N ALA A 381 -9.66 -16.49 8.17
CA ALA A 381 -9.37 -15.10 7.88
C ALA A 381 -8.29 -14.94 6.81
N ALA A 382 -7.21 -15.73 6.91
CA ALA A 382 -6.17 -15.77 5.89
C ALA A 382 -6.75 -16.17 4.53
N PHE A 383 -7.60 -17.21 4.46
CA PHE A 383 -8.25 -17.62 3.21
C PHE A 383 -9.16 -16.54 2.62
N LYS A 384 -9.92 -15.80 3.44
CA LYS A 384 -10.75 -14.67 2.94
C LYS A 384 -9.91 -13.55 2.34
N ILE A 385 -8.79 -13.24 2.99
CA ILE A 385 -7.86 -12.20 2.53
C ILE A 385 -7.16 -12.62 1.24
N LEU A 386 -6.69 -13.87 1.14
CA LEU A 386 -5.94 -14.40 -0.02
C LEU A 386 -6.84 -14.82 -1.18
N GLY A 387 -8.11 -15.13 -0.91
CA GLY A 387 -9.14 -15.44 -1.91
C GLY A 387 -9.77 -14.21 -2.57
N GLY A 388 -9.10 -13.05 -2.49
CA GLY A 388 -9.52 -11.82 -3.15
C GLY A 388 -9.51 -11.94 -4.67
N ASN A 389 -10.19 -11.01 -5.33
CA ASN A 389 -10.17 -10.92 -6.79
C ASN A 389 -8.94 -10.17 -7.25
N MET A 390 -8.12 -10.80 -8.09
CA MET A 390 -6.86 -10.23 -8.57
C MET A 390 -6.97 -9.77 -10.01
N GLN A 391 -6.52 -8.56 -10.25
CA GLN A 391 -6.27 -7.98 -11.57
C GLN A 391 -4.82 -7.50 -11.64
N ILE A 392 -4.33 -7.21 -12.84
CA ILE A 392 -2.93 -6.80 -13.03
C ILE A 392 -2.61 -5.46 -12.37
N SER A 393 -3.60 -4.60 -12.22
CA SER A 393 -3.47 -3.29 -11.59
C SER A 393 -4.23 -3.15 -10.26
N SER A 394 -4.93 -4.20 -9.82
CA SER A 394 -5.74 -4.10 -8.60
C SER A 394 -5.90 -5.43 -7.87
N TYR A 395 -6.15 -5.35 -6.57
CA TYR A 395 -6.51 -6.48 -5.74
C TYR A 395 -7.69 -6.12 -4.86
N THR A 396 -8.76 -6.92 -4.95
CA THR A 396 -10.01 -6.65 -4.23
C THR A 396 -10.29 -7.73 -3.19
N ILE A 397 -10.33 -7.34 -1.92
CA ILE A 397 -10.80 -8.21 -0.84
C ILE A 397 -12.29 -7.95 -0.67
N ASN A 398 -13.11 -8.90 -1.15
CA ASN A 398 -14.57 -8.77 -1.15
C ASN A 398 -15.18 -8.76 0.26
N GLU A 399 -14.65 -9.62 1.14
CA GLU A 399 -15.08 -9.72 2.53
C GLU A 399 -13.84 -9.79 3.41
N PHE A 400 -13.56 -8.70 4.12
CA PHE A 400 -12.49 -8.73 5.11
C PHE A 400 -12.94 -9.53 6.34
N PRO A 401 -12.11 -10.40 6.92
CA PRO A 401 -12.48 -11.16 8.11
C PRO A 401 -12.88 -10.23 9.26
N SER A 402 -14.06 -10.49 9.82
CA SER A 402 -14.49 -9.85 11.06
C SER A 402 -13.93 -10.66 12.23
N PHE A 403 -12.87 -10.13 12.82
CA PHE A 403 -12.55 -10.40 14.22
C PHE A 403 -13.44 -9.46 15.03
N CYS A 404 -13.78 -9.72 16.30
CA CYS A 404 -14.53 -8.77 17.16
C CYS A 404 -13.89 -7.36 17.32
N ILE A 405 -12.83 -7.08 16.57
CA ILE A 405 -12.06 -5.85 16.43
C ILE A 405 -12.43 -5.09 15.15
N LEU A 406 -12.74 -5.79 14.05
CA LEU A 406 -12.91 -5.23 12.71
C LEU A 406 -14.34 -5.33 12.21
N THR A 407 -14.78 -4.29 11.51
CA THR A 407 -15.99 -4.28 10.71
C THR A 407 -15.65 -3.99 9.25
N SER A 408 -16.44 -4.53 8.34
CA SER A 408 -16.38 -4.19 6.93
C SER A 408 -17.78 -4.01 6.39
N THR A 409 -18.05 -2.84 5.82
CA THR A 409 -19.32 -2.55 5.16
C THR A 409 -19.20 -2.60 3.64
N LYS A 410 -17.98 -2.68 3.10
CA LYS A 410 -17.67 -2.57 1.67
C LYS A 410 -16.39 -3.36 1.32
N PRO A 411 -16.28 -3.85 0.06
CA PRO A 411 -15.04 -4.43 -0.45
C PRO A 411 -13.85 -3.46 -0.31
N LEU A 412 -12.67 -4.00 -0.03
CA LEU A 412 -11.43 -3.23 -0.04
C LEU A 412 -10.74 -3.40 -1.38
N VAL A 413 -10.53 -2.29 -2.09
CA VAL A 413 -9.82 -2.27 -3.37
C VAL A 413 -8.45 -1.64 -3.16
N PHE A 414 -7.40 -2.35 -3.57
CA PHE A 414 -6.02 -1.89 -3.57
C PHE A 414 -5.55 -1.74 -5.01
N ASN A 415 -4.83 -0.65 -5.30
CA ASN A 415 -4.21 -0.38 -6.59
C ASN A 415 -2.73 -0.76 -6.53
N LEU A 416 -2.25 -1.44 -7.56
CA LEU A 416 -0.89 -1.97 -7.62
C LEU A 416 -0.36 -1.98 -9.06
N ARG A 417 0.94 -2.26 -9.21
CA ARG A 417 1.56 -2.59 -10.48
C ARG A 417 2.56 -3.72 -10.27
N PHE A 418 2.52 -4.76 -11.09
CA PHE A 418 3.60 -5.74 -11.10
C PHE A 418 4.82 -5.18 -11.85
N SER A 419 6.02 -5.44 -11.34
CA SER A 419 7.28 -5.04 -11.98
C SER A 419 8.37 -6.07 -11.71
N LEU A 420 9.44 -6.05 -12.52
CA LEU A 420 10.60 -6.90 -12.31
C LEU A 420 11.30 -6.61 -10.97
N GLU A 421 11.71 -7.67 -10.29
CA GLU A 421 12.55 -7.63 -9.11
C GLU A 421 13.95 -7.12 -9.46
N ASP A 422 14.33 -6.03 -8.82
CA ASP A 422 15.58 -5.30 -8.99
C ASP A 422 16.23 -4.91 -7.65
N ARG A 423 15.63 -5.33 -6.53
CA ARG A 423 16.10 -5.03 -5.18
C ARG A 423 17.29 -5.92 -4.83
N LEU A 424 18.20 -5.39 -4.00
CA LEU A 424 19.31 -6.17 -3.46
C LEU A 424 18.78 -7.20 -2.47
N SER A 425 19.27 -8.42 -2.50
CA SER A 425 19.01 -9.40 -1.46
C SER A 425 20.07 -9.32 -0.35
N PHE A 426 19.75 -9.77 0.85
CA PHE A 426 20.77 -9.91 1.89
C PHE A 426 21.83 -10.97 1.53
N ARG A 427 21.50 -11.94 0.66
CA ARG A 427 22.48 -12.86 0.05
C ARG A 427 23.57 -12.10 -0.68
N ASP A 428 23.19 -11.09 -1.47
CA ASP A 428 24.14 -10.27 -2.22
C ASP A 428 25.07 -9.50 -1.27
N ALA A 429 24.60 -9.15 -0.07
CA ALA A 429 25.38 -8.47 0.96
C ALA A 429 26.49 -9.34 1.58
N VAL A 430 26.31 -10.67 1.59
CA VAL A 430 27.19 -11.63 2.28
C VAL A 430 27.99 -12.55 1.35
N LYS A 431 27.77 -12.46 0.02
CA LYS A 431 28.36 -13.34 -0.99
C LYS A 431 29.89 -13.40 -1.01
N ASP A 432 30.55 -12.27 -0.72
CA ASP A 432 32.00 -12.11 -0.83
C ASP A 432 32.71 -12.02 0.53
N ILE A 433 31.96 -12.16 1.63
CA ILE A 433 32.53 -12.07 2.97
C ILE A 433 32.86 -13.48 3.45
N THR A 434 34.15 -13.81 3.48
CA THR A 434 34.65 -15.00 4.18
C THR A 434 34.04 -15.04 5.58
N VAL A 435 33.30 -16.11 5.88
CA VAL A 435 32.49 -16.30 7.09
C VAL A 435 33.32 -16.10 8.36
N THR A 436 33.41 -14.88 8.85
CA THR A 436 33.82 -14.51 10.20
C THR A 436 32.99 -13.31 10.64
N HIS A 437 31.67 -13.48 10.73
CA HIS A 437 30.81 -12.47 11.34
C HIS A 437 30.22 -13.16 12.55
N LYS A 438 30.48 -12.60 13.72
CA LYS A 438 30.18 -13.26 14.99
C LYS A 438 29.33 -12.31 15.82
N ILE A 439 28.02 -12.58 15.84
CA ILE A 439 27.23 -12.23 17.02
C ILE A 439 27.38 -13.40 17.99
N THR A 440 27.54 -13.14 19.28
CA THR A 440 27.65 -14.24 20.23
C THR A 440 26.31 -14.97 20.34
N LYS A 441 26.31 -16.25 20.70
CA LYS A 441 25.06 -16.95 21.05
C LYS A 441 24.21 -16.18 22.07
N ALA A 442 24.86 -15.55 23.05
CA ALA A 442 24.17 -14.72 24.04
C ALA A 442 23.52 -13.48 23.42
N ASP A 443 24.18 -12.80 22.47
CA ASP A 443 23.59 -11.66 21.75
C ASP A 443 22.41 -12.10 20.89
N TYR A 444 22.48 -13.27 20.27
CA TYR A 444 21.40 -13.85 19.48
C TYR A 444 20.19 -14.24 20.38
N GLU A 445 20.41 -15.01 21.45
CA GLU A 445 19.37 -15.39 22.41
C GLU A 445 18.72 -14.16 23.07
N ALA A 446 19.52 -13.14 23.38
CA ALA A 446 19.02 -11.86 23.84
C ALA A 446 18.23 -11.15 22.73
N ALA A 447 18.68 -11.18 21.47
CA ALA A 447 17.96 -10.57 20.34
C ALA A 447 16.60 -11.23 20.06
N LEU A 448 16.43 -12.52 20.35
CA LEU A 448 15.13 -13.20 20.19
C LEU A 448 14.06 -12.68 21.16
N THR A 449 14.47 -12.21 22.34
CA THR A 449 13.55 -11.88 23.43
C THR A 449 13.61 -10.40 23.87
N ASN A 450 14.64 -9.67 23.43
CA ASN A 450 14.91 -8.29 23.78
C ASN A 450 15.23 -7.46 22.54
N ARG A 451 14.37 -6.49 22.26
CA ARG A 451 14.47 -5.62 21.10
C ARG A 451 15.75 -4.77 21.05
N GLN A 452 16.20 -4.23 22.19
CA GLN A 452 17.40 -3.40 22.21
C GLN A 452 18.65 -4.24 21.95
N ALA A 453 18.66 -5.48 22.44
CA ALA A 453 19.66 -6.47 22.05
C ALA A 453 19.57 -6.80 20.56
N ALA A 454 18.36 -6.97 20.00
CA ALA A 454 18.15 -7.20 18.58
C ALA A 454 18.70 -6.06 17.71
N GLN A 455 18.39 -4.80 18.02
CA GLN A 455 18.92 -3.63 17.30
C GLN A 455 20.45 -3.57 17.37
N THR A 456 21.02 -3.90 18.53
CA THR A 456 22.48 -3.95 18.72
C THR A 456 23.09 -5.04 17.84
N ALA A 457 22.51 -6.25 17.85
CA ALA A 457 22.95 -7.37 17.03
C ALA A 457 22.81 -7.07 15.52
N VAL A 458 21.70 -6.47 15.08
CA VAL A 458 21.52 -6.03 13.68
C VAL A 458 22.58 -5.01 13.27
N LYS A 459 22.90 -4.05 14.14
CA LYS A 459 23.97 -3.07 13.88
C LYS A 459 25.33 -3.74 13.70
N ILE A 460 25.64 -4.74 14.52
CA ILE A 460 26.86 -5.53 14.39
C ILE A 460 26.89 -6.26 13.04
N ILE A 461 25.79 -6.93 12.66
CA ILE A 461 25.68 -7.59 11.35
C ILE A 461 25.89 -6.58 10.22
N TYR A 462 25.18 -5.45 10.24
CA TYR A 462 25.23 -4.43 9.21
C TYR A 462 26.63 -3.86 8.99
N GLN A 463 27.38 -3.59 10.07
CA GLN A 463 28.75 -3.07 9.99
C GLN A 463 29.70 -3.99 9.21
N ASN A 464 29.38 -5.29 9.15
CA ASN A 464 30.18 -6.28 8.46
C ASN A 464 29.73 -6.54 7.01
N LEU A 465 28.57 -6.05 6.57
CA LEU A 465 28.09 -6.23 5.19
C LEU A 465 28.99 -5.54 4.17
N ASN A 466 28.95 -5.99 2.92
CA ASN A 466 29.78 -5.39 1.87
C ASN A 466 29.40 -3.92 1.61
N GLU A 467 30.35 -3.15 1.08
CA GLU A 467 30.17 -1.70 0.91
C GLU A 467 29.14 -1.36 -0.18
N ASP A 468 28.96 -2.21 -1.20
CA ASP A 468 27.97 -1.97 -2.25
C ASP A 468 26.53 -2.09 -1.72
N PHE A 469 26.28 -3.01 -0.79
CA PHE A 469 25.05 -3.08 -0.03
C PHE A 469 24.85 -1.81 0.81
N LYS A 470 25.85 -1.41 1.60
CA LYS A 470 25.77 -0.23 2.49
C LYS A 470 25.61 1.10 1.73
N LYS A 471 26.09 1.19 0.48
CA LYS A 471 25.84 2.35 -0.41
C LYS A 471 24.38 2.47 -0.83
N THR A 472 23.62 1.37 -0.76
CA THR A 472 22.24 1.30 -1.24
C THR A 472 21.25 1.25 -0.09
N VAL A 473 21.48 0.37 0.89
CA VAL A 473 20.62 0.15 2.06
C VAL A 473 21.32 0.73 3.27
N SER A 474 20.72 1.74 3.92
CA SER A 474 21.28 2.34 5.13
C SER A 474 21.12 1.43 6.35
N LEU A 475 21.87 1.69 7.43
CA LEU A 475 21.72 0.95 8.70
C LEU A 475 20.30 1.07 9.27
N GLU A 476 19.72 2.27 9.20
CA GLU A 476 18.36 2.53 9.69
C GLU A 476 17.36 1.70 8.89
N HIS A 477 17.45 1.73 7.56
CA HIS A 477 16.61 0.92 6.67
C HIS A 477 16.81 -0.57 6.94
N PHE A 478 18.05 -1.04 7.05
CA PHE A 478 18.31 -2.45 7.36
C PHE A 478 17.72 -2.88 8.72
N THR A 479 17.81 -2.03 9.74
CA THR A 479 17.23 -2.27 11.07
C THR A 479 15.70 -2.32 11.04
N GLU A 480 15.08 -1.52 10.16
CA GLU A 480 13.64 -1.52 9.98
C GLU A 480 13.13 -2.88 9.48
N TYR A 481 13.84 -3.53 8.55
CA TYR A 481 13.38 -4.77 7.90
C TYR A 481 13.99 -6.06 8.44
N ALA A 482 15.13 -6.02 9.12
CA ALA A 482 15.79 -7.21 9.65
C ALA A 482 15.14 -7.71 10.96
N ARG A 483 14.88 -9.01 11.08
CA ARG A 483 14.31 -9.67 12.26
C ARG A 483 15.04 -10.96 12.57
N PHE A 484 15.35 -11.22 13.84
CA PHE A 484 15.86 -12.54 14.24
C PHE A 484 14.71 -13.54 14.31
N ILE A 485 14.95 -14.76 13.85
CA ILE A 485 13.97 -15.84 13.88
C ILE A 485 14.52 -16.98 14.73
N ASP A 486 13.72 -17.39 15.71
CA ASP A 486 13.97 -18.59 16.50
C ASP A 486 13.50 -19.82 15.71
N ASN A 487 14.46 -20.57 15.15
CA ASN A 487 14.21 -21.85 14.51
C ASN A 487 15.29 -22.83 15.00
N GLU A 488 14.84 -23.94 15.61
CA GLU A 488 15.70 -24.94 16.24
C GLU A 488 16.74 -25.54 15.25
N ASP A 489 16.41 -25.62 13.97
CA ASP A 489 17.28 -26.16 12.94
C ASP A 489 18.12 -25.08 12.24
N PHE A 490 17.67 -23.82 12.24
CA PHE A 490 18.29 -22.70 11.50
C PHE A 490 18.10 -21.36 12.23
N PRO A 491 18.84 -21.08 13.31
CA PRO A 491 18.81 -19.76 13.94
C PRO A 491 19.19 -18.71 12.89
N GLY A 492 18.37 -17.67 12.70
CA GLY A 492 18.44 -16.89 11.46
C GLY A 492 18.16 -15.40 11.58
N LEU A 493 18.57 -14.66 10.55
CA LEU A 493 18.11 -13.31 10.29
C LEU A 493 17.18 -13.36 9.09
N SER A 494 15.97 -12.84 9.26
CA SER A 494 15.01 -12.66 8.18
C SER A 494 14.87 -11.21 7.78
N ILE A 495 14.74 -10.97 6.48
CA ILE A 495 14.34 -9.68 5.94
C ILE A 495 12.83 -9.73 5.67
N ILE A 496 12.08 -8.95 6.43
CA ILE A 496 10.63 -8.84 6.25
C ILE A 496 10.32 -8.08 4.94
N PRO A 497 9.18 -8.39 4.30
CA PRO A 497 8.77 -7.74 3.05
C PRO A 497 8.40 -6.26 3.26
N GLY A 498 8.32 -5.53 2.14
CA GLY A 498 7.85 -4.13 2.11
C GLY A 498 8.90 -3.09 1.74
N SER A 499 10.18 -3.46 1.79
CA SER A 499 11.27 -2.60 1.37
C SER A 499 11.27 -2.42 -0.15
N ASN A 500 11.49 -1.19 -0.58
CA ASN A 500 11.61 -0.77 -1.97
C ASN A 500 13.00 -1.03 -2.58
N ILE A 501 14.02 -1.29 -1.76
CA ILE A 501 15.43 -1.44 -2.17
C ILE A 501 16.09 -2.73 -1.67
N LEU A 502 15.45 -3.40 -0.72
CA LEU A 502 15.93 -4.63 -0.08
C LEU A 502 14.88 -5.72 -0.30
N TYR A 503 15.28 -6.81 -0.90
CA TYR A 503 14.44 -7.96 -1.13
C TYR A 503 14.23 -8.74 0.17
N GLY A 504 12.98 -9.13 0.43
CA GLY A 504 12.56 -9.94 1.56
C GLY A 504 11.12 -10.42 1.38
N HIS A 505 10.84 -11.63 1.86
CA HIS A 505 9.52 -12.25 1.93
C HIS A 505 9.37 -12.95 3.28
N ASP A 506 8.14 -13.01 3.81
CA ASP A 506 7.87 -13.82 4.99
C ASP A 506 8.00 -15.31 4.59
N ALA A 507 8.78 -16.07 5.34
CA ALA A 507 9.05 -17.48 5.05
C ALA A 507 7.77 -18.33 4.97
N ILE A 508 6.72 -17.92 5.69
CA ILE A 508 5.41 -18.57 5.68
C ILE A 508 4.65 -18.31 4.38
N ALA A 509 4.76 -17.10 3.81
CA ALA A 509 4.18 -16.80 2.50
C ALA A 509 4.80 -17.70 1.43
N TRP A 510 6.12 -17.88 1.46
CA TRP A 510 6.84 -18.81 0.59
C TRP A 510 6.41 -20.28 0.80
N PHE A 511 6.22 -20.72 2.04
CA PHE A 511 5.75 -22.08 2.32
C PHE A 511 4.35 -22.34 1.74
N LEU A 512 3.47 -21.33 1.73
CA LEU A 512 2.18 -21.38 1.05
C LEU A 512 2.32 -21.37 -0.48
N MET A 513 3.27 -20.61 -1.04
CA MET A 513 3.58 -20.63 -2.48
C MET A 513 3.97 -22.04 -2.96
N ILE A 514 4.82 -22.71 -2.19
CA ILE A 514 5.35 -24.01 -2.55
C ILE A 514 4.32 -25.11 -2.38
N LYS A 515 3.57 -25.11 -1.29
CA LYS A 515 2.61 -26.18 -1.01
C LYS A 515 1.46 -26.22 -2.03
N GLY A 516 1.05 -25.07 -2.56
CA GLY A 516 0.12 -25.01 -3.69
C GLY A 516 0.73 -25.57 -4.98
N SER A 517 1.97 -25.20 -5.31
CA SER A 517 2.63 -25.68 -6.53
C SER A 517 3.07 -27.15 -6.54
N ILE A 518 3.03 -27.85 -5.40
CA ILE A 518 3.58 -29.21 -5.25
C ILE A 518 2.54 -30.32 -5.52
N GLU A 519 1.23 -30.07 -5.40
CA GLU A 519 0.26 -31.18 -5.53
C GLU A 519 0.00 -31.62 -6.98
N ASP A 520 0.43 -30.87 -8.01
CA ASP A 520 0.22 -31.21 -9.43
C ASP A 520 1.50 -31.32 -10.29
N PHE A 521 2.70 -31.30 -9.71
CA PHE A 521 3.98 -31.45 -10.44
C PHE A 521 4.71 -32.77 -10.11
N GLU A 522 4.01 -33.90 -10.22
CA GLU A 522 4.66 -35.21 -10.38
C GLU A 522 5.08 -35.40 -11.85
N ASP A 523 6.14 -34.70 -12.28
CA ASP A 523 6.86 -35.06 -13.51
C ASP A 523 8.33 -35.32 -13.15
N GLU A 524 8.83 -36.51 -13.49
CA GLU A 524 10.16 -37.04 -13.17
C GLU A 524 11.32 -36.20 -13.77
N ASN A 525 11.01 -35.09 -14.44
CA ASN A 525 11.96 -34.11 -14.93
C ASN A 525 12.19 -32.90 -13.98
N PHE A 526 11.54 -32.86 -12.81
CA PHE A 526 11.70 -31.75 -11.85
C PHE A 526 13.12 -31.68 -11.24
N GLU A 527 13.89 -32.78 -11.24
CA GLU A 527 15.31 -32.76 -10.81
C GLU A 527 16.21 -31.87 -11.69
N ASN A 528 15.74 -31.43 -12.88
CA ASN A 528 16.49 -30.56 -13.78
C ASN A 528 15.79 -29.23 -14.11
N SER A 529 14.65 -28.92 -13.47
CA SER A 529 13.96 -27.66 -13.73
C SER A 529 14.63 -26.49 -13.00
N LYS A 530 15.06 -25.52 -13.81
CA LYS A 530 15.92 -24.35 -13.55
C LYS A 530 15.39 -23.30 -12.54
N TYR A 531 14.55 -23.66 -11.59
CA TYR A 531 14.11 -22.77 -10.52
C TYR A 531 15.01 -22.96 -9.30
N ASN A 532 16.26 -22.53 -9.45
CA ASN A 532 17.30 -22.62 -8.42
C ASN A 532 17.05 -21.54 -7.35
N PHE A 533 16.01 -21.73 -6.52
CA PHE A 533 15.56 -20.79 -5.48
C PHE A 533 16.20 -21.02 -4.10
N ASP A 534 17.17 -21.93 -4.00
CA ASP A 534 17.92 -22.33 -2.78
C ASP A 534 18.77 -21.22 -2.13
N GLY A 535 18.48 -19.94 -2.38
CA GLY A 535 19.11 -18.82 -1.68
C GLY A 535 18.31 -17.52 -1.70
N GLU A 536 17.05 -17.53 -2.12
CA GLU A 536 16.16 -16.35 -2.15
C GLU A 536 15.08 -16.39 -1.06
N LEU A 537 15.25 -17.30 -0.10
CA LEU A 537 14.51 -17.27 1.16
C LEU A 537 14.95 -16.01 1.90
N GLY A 538 14.02 -15.12 2.22
CA GLY A 538 14.32 -13.95 3.06
C GLY A 538 14.90 -14.31 4.43
N VAL A 539 14.97 -15.60 4.81
CA VAL A 539 15.57 -16.16 6.02
C VAL A 539 16.96 -16.70 5.72
N TYR A 540 17.95 -16.15 6.42
CA TYR A 540 19.35 -16.50 6.29
C TYR A 540 19.83 -17.24 7.53
N ASP A 541 20.36 -18.44 7.31
CA ASP A 541 20.94 -19.28 8.34
C ASP A 541 22.16 -18.60 8.98
N LEU A 542 21.99 -18.19 10.24
CA LEU A 542 23.04 -17.65 11.09
C LEU A 542 23.80 -18.75 11.84
N SER A 543 23.55 -20.04 11.63
CA SER A 543 24.32 -21.12 12.27
C SER A 543 25.82 -21.03 11.97
N LYS A 544 26.18 -20.44 10.82
CA LYS A 544 27.56 -20.11 10.43
C LYS A 544 28.06 -18.77 10.99
N PHE A 545 27.19 -17.98 11.60
CA PHE A 545 27.38 -16.61 12.10
C PHE A 545 27.28 -16.49 13.64
N ILE A 546 26.81 -17.54 14.32
CA ILE A 546 26.68 -17.62 15.77
C ILE A 546 27.87 -18.43 16.31
N GLU A 547 28.67 -17.81 17.17
CA GLU A 547 29.79 -18.46 17.88
C GLU A 547 29.36 -19.10 19.21
#